data_AF-A0A9X8G491-F1
#
_entry.id   AF-A0A9X8G491-F1
#
_cell.length_a   1.000
_cell.length_b   1.000
_cell.length_c   1.000
_cell.angle_alpha   90.00
_cell.angle_beta   90.00
_cell.angle_gamma   90.00
#
_symmetry.space_group_name_H-M   'P 1'
#
loop_
_entity.id
_entity.type
_entity.pdbx_description
1 polymer ?
#
loop_
_entity_poly.entity_id
_entity_poly.type
_entity_poly.pdbx_seq_one_letter_code
_entity_poly.pdbx_strand_id
1 'polypeptide(L)'
;MMLKVLYWVLTLVDVFVALIILISALSHRLLNTVYISRGYSIGLLIAGIGFMLQVAINVPFLLFDVILTPYQSSFFIFKDIGIGIVTISYCIHPPSTNLPSSKKFPHKRAAK
;
A
#
# COMPACT_ATOMS: atom_id res chain seq x y z
N MET A 1 28.53 -11.64 -6.80
CA MET A 1 28.54 -10.18 -6.53
C MET A 1 27.25 -9.53 -7.05
N MET A 2 27.00 -9.50 -8.36
CA MET A 2 25.83 -8.82 -8.95
C MET A 2 24.47 -9.31 -8.42
N LEU A 3 24.30 -10.62 -8.23
CA LEU A 3 23.07 -11.20 -7.68
C LEU A 3 22.80 -10.75 -6.23
N LYS A 4 23.85 -10.67 -5.39
CA LYS A 4 23.72 -10.17 -4.01
C LYS A 4 23.30 -8.70 -3.97
N VAL A 5 23.87 -7.88 -4.86
CA VAL A 5 23.51 -6.46 -4.99
C VAL A 5 22.03 -6.33 -5.39
N LEU A 6 21.57 -7.15 -6.34
CA LEU A 6 20.17 -7.17 -6.75
C LEU A 6 19.23 -7.52 -5.58
N TYR A 7 19.54 -8.57 -4.81
CA TYR A 7 18.76 -8.95 -3.64
C TYR A 7 18.81 -7.91 -2.52
N TRP A 8 19.94 -7.21 -2.35
CA TRP A 8 20.05 -6.09 -1.41
C TRP A 8 19.11 -4.96 -1.80
N VAL A 9 19.11 -4.56 -3.06
CA VAL A 9 18.23 -3.50 -3.58
C VAL A 9 16.77 -3.91 -3.45
N LEU A 10 16.40 -5.14 -3.84
CA LEU A 10 15.03 -5.64 -3.69
C LEU A 10 14.58 -5.61 -2.23
N THR A 11 15.39 -6.15 -1.33
CA THR A 11 15.06 -6.23 0.10
C THR A 11 14.92 -4.85 0.71
N LEU A 12 15.78 -3.91 0.32
CA LEU A 12 15.72 -2.53 0.81
C LEU A 12 14.44 -1.83 0.33
N VAL A 13 14.08 -2.00 -0.94
CA VAL A 13 12.79 -1.49 -1.47
C VAL A 13 11.61 -2.10 -0.73
N ASP A 14 11.62 -3.42 -0.51
CA ASP A 14 10.53 -4.12 0.18
C ASP A 14 10.37 -3.64 1.63
N VAL A 15 11.48 -3.40 2.35
CA VAL A 15 11.46 -2.81 3.71
C VAL A 15 10.87 -1.40 3.69
N PHE A 16 11.31 -0.54 2.76
CA PHE A 16 10.79 0.83 2.66
C PHE A 16 9.29 0.85 2.36
N VAL A 17 8.84 0.02 1.42
CA VAL A 17 7.43 -0.09 1.06
C VAL A 17 6.60 -0.64 2.23
N ALA A 18 7.07 -1.69 2.91
CA ALA A 18 6.40 -2.23 4.10
C ALA A 18 6.23 -1.16 5.19
N LEU A 19 7.26 -0.34 5.40
CA LEU A 19 7.26 0.72 6.41
C LEU A 19 6.25 1.83 6.05
N ILE A 20 6.22 2.26 4.79
CA ILE A 20 5.22 3.24 4.30
C ILE A 20 3.79 2.69 4.47
N ILE A 21 3.57 1.43 4.09
CA ILE A 21 2.26 0.77 4.22
C ILE A 21 1.84 0.66 5.69
N LEU A 22 2.75 0.27 6.58
CA LEU A 22 2.48 0.15 8.01
C LEU A 22 2.14 1.50 8.65
N ILE A 23 2.92 2.55 8.33
CA ILE A 23 2.62 3.92 8.79
C ILE A 23 1.26 4.37 8.24
N SER A 24 0.96 4.07 6.99
CA SER A 24 -0.32 4.40 6.36
C SER A 24 -1.49 3.65 7.01
N ALA A 25 -1.28 2.39 7.39
CA ALA A 25 -2.28 1.57 8.09
C ALA A 25 -2.53 2.03 9.53
N LEU A 26 -1.49 2.50 10.24
CA LEU A 26 -1.61 3.04 11.60
C LEU A 26 -2.14 4.47 11.65
N SER A 27 -2.01 5.23 10.55
CA SER A 27 -2.44 6.62 10.49
C SER A 27 -3.97 6.73 10.45
N HIS A 28 -4.57 6.76 11.65
CA HIS A 28 -6.00 6.94 11.84
C HIS A 28 -6.51 8.27 11.23
N ARG A 29 -5.65 9.27 11.06
CA ARG A 29 -6.00 10.58 10.48
C ARG A 29 -6.21 10.51 8.96
N LEU A 30 -5.44 9.67 8.27
CA LEU A 30 -5.59 9.41 6.83
C LEU A 30 -6.79 8.49 6.59
N LEU A 31 -6.94 7.45 7.40
CA LEU A 31 -8.05 6.49 7.37
C LEU A 31 -9.41 7.06 7.80
N ASN A 32 -9.43 8.17 8.53
CA ASN A 32 -10.68 8.85 8.94
C ASN A 32 -11.04 10.00 7.97
N THR A 33 -10.06 10.54 7.23
CA THR A 33 -10.29 11.56 6.19
C THR A 33 -10.75 10.93 4.89
N VAL A 34 -10.17 9.78 4.53
CA VAL A 34 -10.71 8.94 3.47
C VAL A 34 -11.72 8.02 4.14
N TYR A 35 -13.01 8.15 3.82
CA TYR A 35 -14.13 7.36 4.34
C TYR A 35 -14.05 5.88 3.90
N ILE A 36 -12.91 5.27 4.15
CA ILE A 36 -12.50 4.05 3.51
C ILE A 36 -12.94 2.90 4.42
N SER A 37 -13.68 1.96 3.83
CA SER A 37 -14.13 0.73 4.46
C SER A 37 -12.98 0.05 5.23
N ARG A 38 -13.30 -0.58 6.38
CA ARG A 38 -12.36 -1.40 7.18
C ARG A 38 -11.51 -2.35 6.33
N GLY A 39 -12.02 -2.75 5.16
CA GLY A 39 -11.32 -3.58 4.17
C GLY A 39 -10.01 -2.99 3.63
N TYR A 40 -9.87 -1.67 3.51
CA TYR A 40 -8.61 -1.06 3.04
C TYR A 40 -7.49 -1.15 4.08
N SER A 41 -7.79 -0.90 5.35
CA SER A 41 -6.81 -1.09 6.44
C SER A 41 -6.35 -2.53 6.51
N ILE A 42 -7.29 -3.47 6.36
CA ILE A 42 -7.00 -4.90 6.29
C ILE A 42 -6.12 -5.21 5.06
N GLY A 43 -6.44 -4.64 3.90
CA GLY A 43 -5.63 -4.79 2.68
C GLY A 43 -4.21 -4.24 2.84
N LEU A 44 -4.05 -3.08 3.47
CA LEU A 44 -2.74 -2.51 3.79
C LEU A 44 -1.96 -3.40 4.75
N LEU A 45 -2.59 -3.91 5.80
CA LEU A 45 -1.93 -4.82 6.75
C LEU A 45 -1.48 -6.12 6.05
N ILE A 46 -2.34 -6.72 5.23
CA ILE A 46 -2.01 -7.93 4.45
C ILE A 46 -0.85 -7.64 3.49
N ALA A 47 -0.88 -6.51 2.78
CA ALA A 47 0.20 -6.12 1.88
C ALA A 47 1.52 -5.93 2.65
N GLY A 48 1.50 -5.22 3.77
CA GLY A 48 2.67 -4.98 4.62
C GLY A 48 3.28 -6.28 5.18
N ILE A 49 2.43 -7.22 5.60
CA ILE A 49 2.86 -8.56 6.03
C ILE A 49 3.50 -9.32 4.86
N GLY A 50 2.93 -9.24 3.66
CA GLY A 50 3.49 -9.83 2.44
C GLY A 50 4.91 -9.31 2.13
N PHE A 51 5.12 -7.99 2.21
CA PHE A 51 6.45 -7.40 2.03
C PHE A 51 7.43 -7.82 3.13
N MET A 52 7.00 -7.90 4.40
CA MET A 52 7.86 -8.35 5.51
C MET A 52 8.28 -9.83 5.36
N LEU A 53 7.37 -10.70 4.92
CA LEU A 53 7.68 -12.10 4.62
C LEU A 53 8.68 -12.24 3.46
N GLN A 54 8.56 -11.40 2.44
CA GLN A 54 9.51 -11.33 1.33
C GLN A 54 10.92 -10.97 1.82
N VAL A 55 11.02 -9.97 2.70
CA VAL A 55 12.28 -9.56 3.35
C VAL A 55 12.84 -10.72 4.17
N ALA A 56 12.02 -11.40 4.97
CA ALA A 56 12.46 -12.53 5.80
C ALA A 56 13.02 -13.71 5.00
N ILE A 57 12.62 -13.86 3.73
CA ILE A 57 13.13 -14.90 2.81
C ILE A 57 14.40 -14.46 2.10
N ASN A 58 14.52 -13.16 1.78
CA ASN A 58 15.70 -12.62 1.13
C ASN A 58 16.89 -12.44 2.11
N VAL A 59 16.62 -12.19 3.39
CA VAL A 59 17.66 -11.98 4.43
C VAL A 59 18.58 -13.20 4.61
N PRO A 60 18.10 -14.46 4.69
CA PRO A 60 18.95 -15.65 4.75
C PRO A 60 19.90 -15.78 3.55
N PHE A 61 19.43 -15.41 2.36
CA PHE A 61 20.28 -15.39 1.16
C PHE A 61 21.36 -14.30 1.26
N LEU A 62 21.01 -13.12 1.80
CA LEU A 62 21.94 -12.01 1.98
C LEU A 62 23.00 -12.27 3.06
N LEU A 63 22.63 -12.92 4.17
CA LEU A 63 23.50 -13.15 5.33
C LEU A 63 24.29 -14.46 5.26
N PHE A 64 23.69 -15.52 4.73
CA PHE A 64 24.24 -16.88 4.80
C PHE A 64 24.36 -17.57 3.44
N ASP A 65 24.06 -16.88 2.32
CA ASP A 65 24.01 -17.46 0.97
C ASP A 65 23.02 -18.63 0.82
N VAL A 66 22.04 -18.75 1.73
CA VAL A 66 21.02 -19.80 1.69
C VAL A 66 19.81 -19.35 0.89
N ILE A 67 19.51 -20.07 -0.19
CA ILE A 67 18.38 -19.76 -1.09
C ILE A 67 17.12 -20.50 -0.59
N LEU A 68 16.10 -19.75 -0.16
CA LEU A 68 14.78 -20.28 0.20
C LEU A 68 13.76 -20.15 -0.95
N THR A 69 14.18 -20.46 -2.17
CA THR A 69 13.38 -20.45 -3.41
C THR A 69 12.01 -21.13 -3.33
N PRO A 70 11.80 -22.28 -2.67
CA PRO A 70 10.48 -22.94 -2.67
C PRO A 70 9.40 -22.14 -1.93
N TYR A 71 9.79 -21.20 -1.07
CA TYR A 71 8.85 -20.37 -0.33
C TYR A 71 8.54 -19.06 -1.06
N GLN A 72 9.45 -18.60 -1.91
CA GLN A 72 9.40 -17.29 -2.54
C GLN A 72 8.10 -17.07 -3.34
N SER A 73 7.63 -18.08 -4.09
CA SER A 73 6.39 -18.01 -4.89
C SER A 73 5.12 -17.88 -4.06
N SER A 74 5.04 -18.54 -2.91
CA SER A 74 3.83 -18.56 -2.07
C SER A 74 3.60 -17.23 -1.36
N PHE A 75 4.68 -16.49 -1.08
CA PHE A 75 4.59 -15.20 -0.38
C PHE A 75 4.37 -14.01 -1.30
N PHE A 76 4.72 -14.12 -2.60
CA PHE A 76 4.30 -13.15 -3.62
C PHE A 76 2.78 -12.99 -3.66
N ILE A 77 2.05 -14.09 -3.50
CA ILE A 77 0.58 -14.10 -3.52
C ILE A 77 0.00 -13.23 -2.40
N PHE A 78 0.61 -13.24 -1.19
CA PHE A 78 0.13 -12.42 -0.07
C PHE A 78 0.24 -10.92 -0.35
N LYS A 79 1.37 -10.51 -0.95
CA LYS A 79 1.58 -9.13 -1.37
C LYS A 79 0.55 -8.71 -2.42
N ASP A 80 0.34 -9.54 -3.42
CA ASP A 80 -0.57 -9.24 -4.54
C ASP A 80 -2.04 -9.22 -4.10
N ILE A 81 -2.44 -10.11 -3.18
CA ILE A 81 -3.76 -10.10 -2.55
C ILE A 81 -3.97 -8.79 -1.78
N GLY A 82 -3.00 -8.37 -0.96
CA GLY A 82 -3.09 -7.14 -0.19
C GLY A 82 -3.29 -5.91 -1.09
N ILE A 83 -2.50 -5.81 -2.17
CA ILE A 83 -2.60 -4.74 -3.17
C ILE A 83 -3.97 -4.80 -3.88
N GLY A 84 -4.45 -6.01 -4.21
CA GLY A 84 -5.76 -6.22 -4.83
C GLY A 84 -6.90 -5.71 -3.93
N ILE A 85 -6.87 -6.03 -2.64
CA ILE A 85 -7.87 -5.57 -1.66
C ILE A 85 -7.84 -4.05 -1.53
N VAL A 86 -6.66 -3.44 -1.46
CA VAL A 86 -6.50 -1.98 -1.43
C VAL A 86 -7.08 -1.33 -2.68
N THR A 87 -6.78 -1.87 -3.86
CA THR A 87 -7.25 -1.36 -5.15
C THR A 87 -8.77 -1.47 -5.27
N ILE A 88 -9.34 -2.63 -4.94
CA ILE A 88 -10.79 -2.85 -4.95
C ILE A 88 -11.48 -1.90 -3.96
N SER A 89 -10.92 -1.75 -2.75
CA SER A 89 -11.47 -0.85 -1.73
C SER A 89 -11.48 0.61 -2.21
N TYR A 90 -10.45 1.04 -2.93
CA TYR A 90 -10.37 2.37 -3.53
C TYR A 90 -11.36 2.56 -4.68
N CYS A 91 -11.56 1.54 -5.53
CA CYS A 91 -12.50 1.60 -6.65
C CYS A 91 -13.97 1.59 -6.21
N ILE A 92 -14.31 0.86 -5.14
CA ILE A 92 -15.69 0.77 -4.62
C ILE A 92 -16.05 2.02 -3.82
N HIS A 93 -15.10 2.56 -3.05
CA HIS A 93 -15.28 3.78 -2.27
C HIS A 93 -14.26 4.83 -2.71
N PRO A 94 -14.38 5.36 -3.95
CA PRO A 94 -13.53 6.45 -4.35
C PRO A 94 -13.76 7.60 -3.36
N PRO A 95 -12.71 8.27 -2.86
CA PRO A 95 -12.87 9.44 -2.03
C PRO A 95 -13.80 10.38 -2.77
N SER A 96 -14.94 10.75 -2.17
CA SER A 96 -15.85 11.69 -2.79
C SER A 96 -15.02 12.92 -3.11
N THR A 97 -14.79 13.19 -4.39
CA THR A 97 -14.24 14.45 -4.83
C THR A 97 -15.30 15.49 -4.53
N ASN A 98 -15.33 15.95 -3.28
CA ASN A 98 -15.77 17.30 -2.98
C ASN A 98 -14.73 18.24 -3.60
N LEU A 99 -14.66 18.23 -4.94
CA LEU A 99 -14.38 19.43 -5.69
C LEU A 99 -15.30 20.47 -5.06
N PRO A 100 -14.77 21.58 -4.51
CA PRO A 100 -15.63 22.64 -4.04
C PRO A 100 -16.50 23.01 -5.23
N SER A 101 -17.80 22.67 -5.13
CA SER A 101 -18.83 23.08 -6.07
C SER A 101 -18.55 24.54 -6.37
N SER A 102 -18.15 24.81 -7.62
CA SER A 102 -17.90 26.14 -8.13
C SER A 102 -19.00 27.03 -7.58
N LYS A 103 -18.63 27.95 -6.67
CA LYS A 103 -19.55 28.91 -6.06
C LYS A 103 -20.46 29.41 -7.17
N LYS A 104 -21.74 29.02 -7.14
CA LYS A 104 -22.76 29.68 -7.94
C LYS A 104 -22.73 31.13 -7.48
N PHE A 105 -22.07 31.98 -8.26
CA PHE A 105 -22.13 33.42 -8.07
C PHE A 105 -23.61 33.79 -8.01
N PRO A 106 -24.08 34.46 -6.94
CA PRO A 106 -25.45 34.90 -6.90
C PRO A 106 -25.63 35.91 -8.03
N HIS A 107 -26.45 35.54 -9.00
CA HIS A 107 -26.93 36.42 -10.04
C HIS A 107 -27.73 37.53 -9.34
N LYS A 108 -27.06 38.62 -8.97
CA LYS A 108 -27.75 39.86 -8.61
C LYS A 108 -28.56 40.25 -9.85
N ARG A 109 -29.88 40.11 -9.75
CA ARG A 109 -30.80 40.85 -10.62
C ARG A 109 -30.52 42.32 -10.36
N ALA A 110 -29.98 43.02 -11.35
CA ALA A 110 -30.03 44.46 -11.36
C ALA A 110 -31.52 44.84 -11.46
N ALA A 111 -31.99 45.57 -10.44
CA ALA A 111 -33.31 46.15 -10.41
C ALA A 111 -33.46 47.14 -11.58
N LYS A 112 -34.69 47.18 -12.11
CA LYS A 112 -35.13 48.15 -13.10
C LYS A 112 -35.49 49.46 -12.42
#